data_AF-A0A2P8I244-F1
#
_entry.id   AF-A0A2P8I244-F1
#
_cell.length_a   1.000
_cell.length_b   1.000
_cell.length_c   1.000
_cell.angle_alpha   90.00
_cell.angle_beta   90.00
_cell.angle_gamma   90.00
#
_symmetry.space_group_name_H-M   'P 1'
#
loop_
_entity.id
_entity.type
_entity.pdbx_description
1 polymer ?
#
loop_
_entity_poly.entity_id
_entity_poly.type
_entity_poly.pdbx_seq_one_letter_code
_entity_poly.pdbx_strand_id
1 'polypeptide(L)'
;MEGLLVPVNVERLQVSLADAAAEVADRVLGAVGGAEDIGLADYVHTGADTTTVLGAVRLIGADVFAPHVLLGRPVHRDDAAVVARSFTVYPPTPQPTTRQQHVTAWRDWAVGRLLARTDETSPAGSDAAPTPETAAALLDGAKTWQEWSATAAQLSPLALPGVGGPIVAAVFAGMRPLARGVTRAVLRRDFVTAARLIRWMALSSSNGVRQPLDPVLLVERIRLYGGTGSRLALDLAISRVLLRMEPA
;
A
#
# COMPACT_ATOMS: atom_id res chain seq x y z
N MET A 1 44.42 -6.47 -15.99
CA MET A 1 43.58 -5.60 -16.84
C MET A 1 42.16 -6.18 -16.77
N GLU A 2 41.56 -6.06 -15.58
CA GLU A 2 40.22 -6.57 -15.27
C GLU A 2 39.20 -5.55 -15.76
N GLY A 3 38.42 -5.94 -16.77
CA GLY A 3 37.32 -5.15 -17.31
C GLY A 3 36.07 -5.31 -16.47
N LEU A 4 35.68 -4.22 -15.81
CA LEU A 4 34.39 -3.98 -15.17
C LEU A 4 33.23 -4.19 -16.16
N LEU A 5 32.47 -5.28 -16.00
CA LEU A 5 31.13 -5.50 -16.56
C LEU A 5 30.36 -6.15 -15.39
N VAL A 6 29.44 -5.51 -14.68
CA VAL A 6 28.05 -5.13 -15.06
C VAL A 6 27.46 -4.22 -13.96
N PRO A 7 26.65 -3.17 -14.27
CA PRO A 7 25.36 -3.00 -13.56
C PRO A 7 24.19 -2.41 -14.38
N VAL A 8 24.30 -2.23 -15.70
CA VAL A 8 23.31 -1.46 -16.51
C VAL A 8 21.90 -2.09 -16.58
N ASN A 9 21.75 -3.38 -16.28
CA ASN A 9 20.47 -4.10 -16.45
C ASN A 9 19.55 -4.02 -15.22
N VAL A 10 20.09 -4.06 -14.01
CA VAL A 10 19.29 -4.03 -12.77
C VAL A 10 18.68 -2.65 -12.54
N GLU A 11 19.46 -1.59 -12.78
CA GLU A 11 19.01 -0.20 -12.60
C GLU A 11 17.90 0.16 -13.60
N ARG A 12 18.02 -0.27 -14.87
CA ARG A 12 16.95 -0.08 -15.87
C ARG A 12 15.67 -0.82 -15.52
N LEU A 13 15.77 -2.06 -15.03
CA LEU A 13 14.60 -2.81 -14.56
C LEU A 13 13.95 -2.15 -13.34
N GLN A 14 14.74 -1.58 -12.42
CA GLN A 14 14.22 -0.84 -11.27
C GLN A 14 13.50 0.45 -11.67
N VAL A 15 14.06 1.21 -12.62
CA VAL A 15 13.41 2.41 -13.19
C VAL A 15 12.11 2.02 -13.89
N SER A 16 12.14 1.02 -14.76
CA SER A 16 10.96 0.50 -15.47
C SER A 16 9.84 0.06 -14.51
N LEU A 17 10.20 -0.63 -13.41
CA LEU A 17 9.24 -1.04 -12.38
C LEU A 17 8.71 0.15 -11.58
N ALA A 18 9.55 1.14 -11.27
CA ALA A 18 9.13 2.34 -10.56
C ALA A 18 8.14 3.17 -11.38
N ASP A 19 8.41 3.34 -12.67
CA ASP A 19 7.56 4.05 -13.62
C ASP A 19 6.22 3.33 -13.81
N ALA A 20 6.25 2.01 -14.08
CA ALA A 20 5.02 1.22 -14.18
C ALA A 20 4.20 1.26 -12.89
N ALA A 21 4.84 1.26 -11.72
CA ALA A 21 4.11 1.39 -10.46
C ALA A 21 3.59 2.81 -10.19
N ALA A 22 4.23 3.85 -10.72
CA ALA A 22 3.65 5.20 -10.72
C ALA A 22 2.39 5.23 -11.62
N GLU A 23 2.45 4.60 -12.79
CA GLU A 23 1.31 4.49 -13.71
C GLU A 23 0.13 3.70 -13.14
N VAL A 24 0.39 2.61 -12.42
CA VAL A 24 -0.66 1.87 -11.69
C VAL A 24 -1.21 2.73 -10.55
N ALA A 25 -0.36 3.47 -9.82
CA ALA A 25 -0.82 4.37 -8.76
C ALA A 25 -1.72 5.50 -9.32
N ASP A 26 -1.40 6.06 -10.48
CA ASP A 26 -2.20 7.10 -11.13
C ASP A 26 -3.57 6.58 -11.60
N ARG A 27 -3.63 5.35 -12.13
CA ARG A 27 -4.91 4.68 -12.45
C ARG A 27 -5.79 4.48 -11.22
N VAL A 28 -5.21 3.96 -10.14
CA VAL A 28 -5.93 3.79 -8.87
C VAL A 28 -6.38 5.16 -8.34
N LEU A 29 -5.53 6.18 -8.41
CA LEU A 29 -5.86 7.54 -8.01
C LEU A 29 -7.03 8.11 -8.83
N GLY A 30 -7.03 7.94 -10.17
CA GLY A 30 -8.13 8.33 -11.04
C GLY A 30 -9.45 7.65 -10.67
N ALA A 31 -9.39 6.34 -10.36
CA ALA A 31 -10.55 5.57 -9.93
C ALA A 31 -11.05 5.95 -8.53
N VAL A 32 -10.15 6.29 -7.59
CA VAL A 32 -10.52 6.84 -6.27
C VAL A 32 -11.10 8.25 -6.40
N GLY A 33 -10.60 9.07 -7.34
CA GLY A 33 -11.15 10.38 -7.67
C GLY A 33 -12.48 10.32 -8.40
N GLY A 34 -12.86 9.14 -8.86
CA GLY A 34 -14.16 8.86 -9.46
C GLY A 34 -14.23 9.03 -10.97
N ALA A 35 -13.12 9.39 -11.63
CA ALA A 35 -13.06 9.73 -13.04
C ALA A 35 -13.24 8.52 -13.96
N GLU A 36 -12.61 7.39 -13.62
CA GLU A 36 -12.50 6.21 -14.49
C GLU A 36 -12.51 4.91 -13.66
N ASP A 37 -12.56 3.77 -14.33
CA ASP A 37 -12.19 2.48 -13.75
C ASP A 37 -10.66 2.32 -13.75
N ILE A 38 -10.11 1.33 -13.02
CA ILE A 38 -8.65 1.18 -12.93
C ILE A 38 -8.06 0.73 -14.27
N GLY A 39 -8.71 -0.20 -14.99
CA GLY A 39 -8.28 -0.63 -16.32
C GLY A 39 -6.94 -1.36 -16.33
N LEU A 40 -6.69 -2.22 -15.33
CA LEU A 40 -5.45 -3.00 -15.24
C LEU A 40 -5.30 -3.98 -16.40
N ALA A 41 -6.39 -4.64 -16.81
CA ALA A 41 -6.40 -5.57 -17.93
C ALA A 41 -6.01 -4.88 -19.24
N ASP A 42 -6.60 -3.72 -19.52
CA ASP A 42 -6.28 -2.90 -20.68
C ASP A 42 -4.83 -2.42 -20.65
N TYR A 43 -4.35 -2.02 -19.47
CA TYR A 43 -2.95 -1.63 -19.31
C TYR A 43 -1.98 -2.79 -19.54
N VAL A 44 -2.30 -3.99 -19.07
CA VAL A 44 -1.49 -5.19 -19.34
C VAL A 44 -1.50 -5.56 -20.83
N HIS A 45 -2.62 -5.35 -21.53
CA HIS A 45 -2.76 -5.66 -22.95
C HIS A 45 -2.01 -4.67 -23.85
N THR A 46 -2.04 -3.39 -23.48
CA THR A 46 -1.43 -2.29 -24.26
C THR A 46 0.01 -1.98 -23.86
N GLY A 47 0.43 -2.39 -22.66
CA GLY A 47 1.76 -2.15 -22.11
C GLY A 47 2.86 -2.95 -22.80
N ALA A 48 4.07 -2.40 -22.80
CA ALA A 48 5.22 -2.98 -23.49
C ALA A 48 5.80 -4.24 -22.81
N ASP A 49 5.65 -4.37 -21.49
CA ASP A 49 6.14 -5.52 -20.72
C ASP A 49 5.14 -5.95 -19.63
N THR A 50 4.43 -7.05 -19.90
CA THR A 50 3.50 -7.70 -18.95
C THR A 50 4.16 -8.00 -17.60
N THR A 51 5.43 -8.42 -17.59
CA THR A 51 6.11 -8.84 -16.35
C THR A 51 6.33 -7.65 -15.42
N THR A 52 6.85 -6.53 -15.97
CA THR A 52 6.99 -5.28 -15.24
C THR A 52 5.65 -4.78 -14.69
N VAL A 53 4.57 -4.81 -15.48
CA VAL A 53 3.24 -4.38 -15.03
C VAL A 53 2.72 -5.26 -13.89
N LEU A 54 2.86 -6.58 -13.99
CA LEU A 54 2.48 -7.49 -12.90
C LEU A 54 3.32 -7.24 -11.64
N GLY A 55 4.60 -6.91 -11.77
CA GLY A 55 5.46 -6.51 -10.66
C GLY A 55 4.99 -5.19 -10.02
N ALA A 56 4.58 -4.22 -10.83
CA ALA A 56 4.01 -2.96 -10.38
C ALA A 56 2.70 -3.17 -9.60
N VAL A 57 1.81 -4.06 -10.07
CA VAL A 57 0.59 -4.46 -9.36
C VAL A 57 0.93 -5.06 -7.99
N ARG A 58 1.95 -5.93 -7.90
CA ARG A 58 2.42 -6.47 -6.59
C ARG A 58 2.96 -5.37 -5.68
N LEU A 59 3.64 -4.37 -6.25
CA LEU A 59 4.24 -3.27 -5.50
C LEU A 59 3.22 -2.25 -5.00
N ILE A 60 2.10 -2.06 -5.71
CA ILE A 60 0.95 -1.29 -5.23
C ILE A 60 0.16 -2.12 -4.20
N GLY A 61 -0.07 -3.40 -4.48
CA GLY A 61 -0.66 -4.34 -3.53
C GLY A 61 -2.13 -4.04 -3.27
N ALA A 62 -2.54 -4.04 -2.00
CA ALA A 62 -3.95 -3.91 -1.62
C ALA A 62 -4.61 -2.60 -2.08
N ASP A 63 -3.83 -1.58 -2.42
CA ASP A 63 -4.32 -0.29 -2.89
C ASP A 63 -5.04 -0.38 -4.24
N VAL A 64 -4.79 -1.42 -5.04
CA VAL A 64 -5.59 -1.66 -6.27
C VAL A 64 -7.07 -1.91 -5.97
N PHE A 65 -7.43 -2.26 -4.73
CA PHE A 65 -8.82 -2.42 -4.29
C PHE A 65 -9.38 -1.17 -3.63
N ALA A 66 -8.61 -0.07 -3.51
CA ALA A 66 -9.04 1.15 -2.84
C ALA A 66 -10.37 1.70 -3.38
N PRO A 67 -10.62 1.77 -4.72
CA PRO A 67 -11.92 2.21 -5.23
C PRO A 67 -13.08 1.32 -4.78
N HIS A 68 -12.87 0.00 -4.71
CA HIS A 68 -13.88 -0.94 -4.26
C HIS A 68 -14.20 -0.79 -2.78
N VAL A 69 -13.18 -0.79 -1.92
CA VAL A 69 -13.38 -0.79 -0.47
C VAL A 69 -13.76 0.59 0.09
N LEU A 70 -13.37 1.67 -0.58
CA LEU A 70 -13.65 3.04 -0.14
C LEU A 70 -14.94 3.60 -0.75
N LEU A 71 -15.24 3.27 -2.01
CA LEU A 71 -16.36 3.86 -2.76
C LEU A 71 -17.45 2.85 -3.12
N GLY A 72 -17.29 1.57 -2.76
CA GLY A 72 -18.26 0.51 -3.08
C GLY A 72 -18.32 0.15 -4.56
N ARG A 73 -17.34 0.57 -5.37
CA ARG A 73 -17.29 0.26 -6.81
C ARG A 73 -17.00 -1.22 -7.03
N PRO A 74 -17.67 -1.92 -7.97
CA PRO A 74 -17.34 -3.31 -8.27
C PRO A 74 -15.90 -3.42 -8.81
N VAL A 75 -15.22 -4.52 -8.50
CA VAL A 75 -13.93 -4.83 -9.14
C VAL A 75 -14.22 -5.53 -10.46
N HIS A 76 -13.69 -5.00 -11.57
CA HIS A 76 -13.84 -5.66 -12.87
C HIS A 76 -13.15 -7.02 -12.86
N ARG A 77 -13.81 -8.05 -13.42
CA ARG A 77 -13.32 -9.43 -13.37
C ARG A 77 -11.94 -9.58 -14.00
N ASP A 78 -11.71 -8.90 -15.13
CA ASP A 78 -10.42 -8.96 -15.82
C ASP A 78 -9.29 -8.28 -15.03
N ASP A 79 -9.60 -7.20 -14.29
CA ASP A 79 -8.65 -6.55 -13.41
C ASP A 79 -8.31 -7.45 -12.20
N ALA A 80 -9.31 -8.11 -11.61
CA ALA A 80 -9.08 -9.11 -10.57
C ALA A 80 -8.20 -10.26 -11.07
N ALA A 81 -8.41 -10.73 -12.30
CA ALA A 81 -7.59 -11.75 -12.94
C ALA A 81 -6.12 -11.29 -13.14
N VAL A 82 -5.88 -10.02 -13.45
CA VAL A 82 -4.52 -9.45 -13.49
C VAL A 82 -3.86 -9.50 -12.12
N VAL A 83 -4.56 -9.11 -11.06
CA VAL A 83 -4.03 -9.19 -9.69
C VAL A 83 -3.74 -10.64 -9.31
N ALA A 84 -4.65 -11.58 -9.58
CA ALA A 84 -4.42 -13.00 -9.32
C ALA A 84 -3.22 -13.55 -10.11
N ARG A 85 -3.11 -13.22 -11.40
CA ARG A 85 -1.97 -13.61 -12.26
C ARG A 85 -0.64 -13.07 -11.74
N SER A 86 -0.64 -11.90 -11.11
CA SER A 86 0.58 -11.34 -10.52
C SER A 86 1.18 -12.23 -9.41
N PHE A 87 0.35 -12.99 -8.69
CA PHE A 87 0.80 -13.96 -7.68
C PHE A 87 1.33 -15.25 -8.32
N THR A 88 0.85 -15.62 -9.50
CA THR A 88 1.43 -16.75 -10.25
C THR A 88 2.83 -16.41 -10.76
N VAL A 89 3.04 -15.17 -11.23
CA VAL A 89 4.34 -14.72 -11.74
C VAL A 89 5.31 -14.38 -10.59
N TYR A 90 4.81 -13.78 -9.51
CA TYR A 90 5.59 -13.39 -8.34
C TYR A 90 5.01 -14.04 -7.07
N PRO A 91 5.31 -15.34 -6.86
CA PRO A 91 4.73 -16.10 -5.76
C PRO A 91 5.12 -15.53 -4.39
N PRO A 92 4.22 -15.58 -3.39
CA PRO A 92 4.54 -15.25 -2.01
C PRO A 92 5.70 -16.09 -1.48
N THR A 93 6.48 -15.52 -0.55
CA THR A 93 7.54 -16.27 0.14
C THR A 93 6.92 -17.25 1.14
N PRO A 94 7.10 -18.58 1.00
CA PRO A 94 6.39 -19.56 1.84
C PRO A 94 6.78 -19.50 3.33
N GLN A 95 8.05 -19.17 3.61
CA GLN A 95 8.59 -19.07 4.96
C GLN A 95 9.38 -17.76 5.08
N PRO A 96 8.71 -16.63 5.39
CA PRO A 96 9.39 -15.37 5.59
C PRO A 96 10.31 -15.47 6.81
N THR A 97 11.60 -15.14 6.64
CA THR A 97 12.61 -15.19 7.71
C THR A 97 13.18 -13.82 8.05
N THR A 98 13.08 -12.87 7.11
CA THR A 98 13.53 -11.49 7.31
C THR A 98 12.35 -10.57 7.59
N ARG A 99 12.61 -9.44 8.28
CA ARG A 99 11.60 -8.39 8.52
C ARG A 99 10.93 -7.93 7.22
N GLN A 100 11.71 -7.76 6.14
CA GLN A 100 11.18 -7.35 4.84
C GLN A 100 10.24 -8.40 4.24
N GLN A 101 10.60 -9.69 4.31
CA GLN A 101 9.73 -10.76 3.84
C GLN A 101 8.44 -10.86 4.65
N HIS A 102 8.49 -10.63 5.96
CA HIS A 102 7.28 -10.56 6.78
C HIS A 102 6.39 -9.37 6.39
N VAL A 103 6.97 -8.19 6.12
CA VAL A 103 6.21 -7.04 5.59
C VAL A 103 5.53 -7.40 4.27
N THR A 104 6.27 -8.00 3.34
CA THR A 104 5.71 -8.47 2.05
C THR A 104 4.59 -9.49 2.27
N ALA A 105 4.77 -10.47 3.15
CA ALA A 105 3.76 -11.47 3.45
C ALA A 105 2.45 -10.86 3.99
N TRP A 106 2.53 -9.84 4.84
CA TRP A 106 1.34 -9.11 5.32
C TRP A 106 0.64 -8.31 4.22
N ARG A 107 1.40 -7.73 3.28
CA ARG A 107 0.83 -7.04 2.11
C ARG A 107 0.15 -8.02 1.16
N ASP A 108 0.77 -9.18 0.94
CA ASP A 108 0.25 -10.27 0.12
C ASP A 108 -1.04 -10.83 0.68
N TRP A 109 -1.07 -11.06 2.00
CA TRP A 109 -2.26 -11.48 2.72
C TRP A 109 -3.42 -10.50 2.57
N ALA A 110 -3.16 -9.20 2.66
CA ALA A 110 -4.21 -8.19 2.49
C ALA A 110 -4.81 -8.23 1.08
N VAL A 111 -3.97 -8.42 0.05
CA VAL A 111 -4.45 -8.60 -1.33
C VAL A 111 -5.26 -9.88 -1.46
N GLY A 112 -4.77 -11.02 -0.95
CA GLY A 112 -5.49 -12.29 -0.98
C GLY A 112 -6.87 -12.20 -0.31
N ARG A 113 -6.95 -11.52 0.84
CA ARG A 113 -8.22 -11.28 1.53
C ARG A 113 -9.21 -10.40 0.77
N LEU A 114 -8.72 -9.45 -0.02
CA LEU A 114 -9.58 -8.59 -0.83
C LEU A 114 -10.02 -9.30 -2.11
N LEU A 115 -9.12 -10.07 -2.75
CA LEU A 115 -9.47 -10.95 -3.87
C LEU A 115 -10.52 -12.00 -3.50
N ALA A 116 -10.38 -12.63 -2.32
CA ALA A 116 -11.36 -13.61 -1.85
C ALA A 116 -12.75 -13.02 -1.55
N ARG A 117 -12.90 -11.68 -1.56
CA ARG A 117 -14.20 -10.99 -1.46
C ARG A 117 -14.78 -10.61 -2.81
N THR A 118 -13.96 -10.57 -3.85
CA THR A 118 -14.39 -10.22 -5.21
C THR A 118 -14.83 -11.46 -6.00
N ASP A 119 -14.29 -12.64 -5.67
CA ASP A 119 -14.64 -13.94 -6.27
C ASP A 119 -15.15 -14.92 -5.20
N GLU A 120 -16.10 -15.80 -5.55
CA GLU A 120 -16.38 -17.03 -4.77
C GLU A 120 -15.23 -18.06 -4.88
N THR A 121 -14.27 -17.84 -5.78
CA THR A 121 -13.12 -18.72 -6.04
C THR A 121 -11.83 -18.02 -5.62
N SER A 122 -11.45 -18.19 -4.36
CA SER A 122 -10.20 -17.66 -3.77
C SER A 122 -8.97 -18.21 -4.52
N PRO A 123 -7.93 -17.40 -4.82
CA PRO A 123 -6.71 -17.91 -5.44
C PRO A 123 -6.06 -18.98 -4.53
N ALA A 124 -5.86 -20.17 -5.09
CA ALA A 124 -5.20 -21.28 -4.40
C ALA A 124 -3.81 -20.84 -3.91
N GLY A 125 -3.65 -20.65 -2.60
CA GLY A 125 -2.39 -20.28 -1.96
C GLY A 125 -2.41 -19.07 -1.03
N SER A 126 -3.53 -18.36 -0.84
CA SER A 126 -3.61 -17.24 0.12
C SER A 126 -4.37 -17.54 1.43
N ASP A 127 -4.74 -18.79 1.71
CA ASP A 127 -5.59 -19.13 2.86
C ASP A 127 -4.84 -19.13 4.20
N ALA A 128 -3.52 -19.31 4.19
CA ALA A 128 -2.73 -19.20 5.42
C ALA A 128 -2.42 -17.72 5.70
N ALA A 129 -3.24 -17.09 6.54
CA ALA A 129 -2.90 -15.80 7.11
C ALA A 129 -1.51 -15.87 7.77
N PRO A 130 -0.64 -14.86 7.59
CA PRO A 130 0.55 -14.74 8.43
C PRO A 130 0.10 -14.75 9.90
N THR A 131 0.83 -15.46 10.75
CA THR A 131 0.32 -15.72 12.10
C THR A 131 0.32 -14.44 12.95
N PRO A 132 -0.58 -14.28 13.93
CA PRO A 132 -0.59 -13.13 14.83
C PRO A 132 0.76 -12.87 15.54
N GLU A 133 1.53 -13.92 15.82
CA GLU A 133 2.87 -13.83 16.40
C GLU A 133 3.84 -13.07 15.49
N THR A 134 3.70 -13.22 14.16
CA THR A 134 4.52 -12.46 13.20
C THR A 134 4.13 -10.98 13.16
N ALA A 135 2.85 -10.64 13.38
CA ALA A 135 2.41 -9.25 13.49
C ALA A 135 3.00 -8.57 14.73
N ALA A 136 2.92 -9.26 15.88
CA ALA A 136 3.57 -8.81 17.11
C ALA A 136 5.09 -8.67 16.91
N ALA A 137 5.76 -9.66 16.31
CA ALA A 137 7.19 -9.59 16.04
C ALA A 137 7.59 -8.40 15.13
N LEU A 138 6.73 -8.01 14.18
CA LEU A 138 6.99 -6.86 13.31
C LEU A 138 6.89 -5.53 14.07
N LEU A 139 5.79 -5.31 14.80
CA LEU A 139 5.52 -4.02 15.44
C LEU A 139 6.02 -3.99 16.89
N ASP A 140 5.70 -4.98 17.73
CA ASP A 140 6.15 -5.05 19.12
C ASP A 140 7.63 -5.42 19.24
N GLY A 141 8.19 -6.13 18.25
CA GLY A 141 9.63 -6.40 18.17
C GLY A 141 10.48 -5.19 17.78
N ALA A 142 9.88 -4.05 17.43
CA ALA A 142 10.61 -2.83 17.16
C ALA A 142 11.21 -2.25 18.45
N LYS A 143 12.54 -2.05 18.48
CA LYS A 143 13.24 -1.59 19.68
C LYS A 143 13.02 -0.10 19.94
N THR A 144 12.63 0.65 18.91
CA THR A 144 12.44 2.09 18.95
C THR A 144 11.15 2.51 18.23
N TRP A 145 10.60 3.67 18.60
CA TRP A 145 9.43 4.23 17.91
C TRP A 145 9.72 4.57 16.45
N GLN A 146 10.99 4.83 16.09
CA GLN A 146 11.42 5.08 14.72
C GLN A 146 11.31 3.83 13.87
N GLU A 147 11.84 2.70 14.35
CA GLU A 147 11.72 1.39 13.67
C GLU A 147 10.25 0.97 13.54
N TRP A 148 9.48 1.19 14.61
CA TRP A 148 8.04 0.94 14.62
C TRP A 148 7.33 1.75 13.52
N SER A 149 7.59 3.07 13.47
CA SER A 149 6.96 3.97 12.49
C SER A 149 7.38 3.63 11.07
N ALA A 150 8.65 3.28 10.85
CA ALA A 150 9.14 2.87 9.53
C ALA A 150 8.43 1.60 9.04
N THR A 151 8.17 0.64 9.92
CA THR A 151 7.41 -0.56 9.56
C THR A 151 5.92 -0.27 9.37
N ALA A 152 5.31 0.56 10.22
CA ALA A 152 3.92 0.99 10.01
C ALA A 152 3.74 1.68 8.65
N ALA A 153 4.70 2.53 8.24
CA ALA A 153 4.67 3.18 6.93
C ALA A 153 4.74 2.17 5.77
N GLN A 154 5.60 1.14 5.87
CA GLN A 154 5.68 0.10 4.84
C GLN A 154 4.43 -0.77 4.74
N LEU A 155 3.67 -0.88 5.84
CA LEU A 155 2.42 -1.62 5.91
C LEU A 155 1.19 -0.74 5.58
N SER A 156 1.38 0.53 5.20
CA SER A 156 0.27 1.45 4.88
C SER A 156 -0.75 0.95 3.84
N PRO A 157 -0.44 0.06 2.87
CA PRO A 157 -1.49 -0.50 2.01
C PRO A 157 -2.54 -1.34 2.77
N LEU A 158 -2.24 -1.80 3.99
CA LEU A 158 -3.23 -2.47 4.86
C LEU A 158 -4.20 -1.47 5.51
N ALA A 159 -3.94 -0.16 5.42
CA ALA A 159 -4.80 0.89 5.94
C ALA A 159 -6.01 1.12 5.01
N LEU A 160 -6.84 0.09 4.86
CA LEU A 160 -8.08 0.09 4.10
C LEU A 160 -9.23 -0.50 4.95
N PRO A 161 -10.47 -0.01 4.79
CA PRO A 161 -11.63 -0.57 5.46
C PRO A 161 -11.80 -2.06 5.15
N GLY A 162 -12.21 -2.82 6.16
CA GLY A 162 -12.46 -4.24 6.03
C GLY A 162 -11.21 -5.12 5.98
N VAL A 163 -9.98 -4.62 5.77
CA VAL A 163 -8.77 -5.47 5.84
C VAL A 163 -8.60 -6.03 7.26
N GLY A 164 -8.57 -5.16 8.27
CA GLY A 164 -8.52 -5.55 9.69
C GLY A 164 -7.32 -6.46 10.04
N GLY A 165 -7.46 -7.25 11.11
CA GLY A 165 -6.44 -8.21 11.55
C GLY A 165 -5.40 -7.63 12.52
N PRO A 166 -4.41 -8.45 12.92
CA PRO A 166 -3.53 -8.13 14.04
C PRO A 166 -2.61 -6.94 13.77
N ILE A 167 -2.18 -6.70 12.51
CA ILE A 167 -1.41 -5.50 12.16
C ILE A 167 -2.24 -4.23 12.38
N VAL A 168 -3.49 -4.19 11.90
CA VAL A 168 -4.37 -3.02 12.07
C VAL A 168 -4.61 -2.75 13.56
N ALA A 169 -4.88 -3.80 14.34
CA ALA A 169 -5.06 -3.69 15.79
C ALA A 169 -3.79 -3.16 16.49
N ALA A 170 -2.61 -3.68 16.14
CA ALA A 170 -1.33 -3.23 16.70
C ALA A 170 -1.02 -1.77 16.34
N VAL A 171 -1.29 -1.35 15.10
CA VAL A 171 -1.16 0.06 14.71
C VAL A 171 -2.10 0.93 15.51
N PHE A 172 -3.38 0.54 15.67
CA PHE A 172 -4.38 1.28 16.45
C PHE A 172 -3.99 1.42 17.93
N ALA A 173 -3.38 0.40 18.54
CA ALA A 173 -2.82 0.49 19.88
C ALA A 173 -1.59 1.42 19.94
N GLY A 174 -0.86 1.57 18.84
CA GLY A 174 0.37 2.34 18.69
C GLY A 174 0.21 3.80 18.21
N MET A 175 -0.88 4.51 18.52
CA MET A 175 -1.07 5.90 18.04
C MET A 175 0.03 6.89 18.46
N ARG A 176 0.66 6.71 19.63
CA ARG A 176 1.76 7.60 20.09
C ARG A 176 3.02 7.46 19.23
N PRO A 177 3.62 6.26 19.04
CA PRO A 177 4.75 6.12 18.12
C PRO A 177 4.38 6.54 16.69
N LEU A 178 3.16 6.25 16.22
CA LEU A 178 2.68 6.73 14.91
C LEU A 178 2.75 8.25 14.79
N ALA A 179 2.24 8.99 15.78
CA ALA A 179 2.28 10.45 15.81
C ALA A 179 3.69 11.03 15.83
N ARG A 180 4.60 10.41 16.60
CA ARG A 180 6.02 10.78 16.57
C ARG A 180 6.63 10.56 15.19
N GLY A 181 6.28 9.46 14.53
CA GLY A 181 6.66 9.14 13.16
C GLY A 181 6.20 10.21 12.17
N VAL A 182 4.90 10.55 12.18
CA VAL A 182 4.31 11.60 11.33
C VAL A 182 5.02 12.93 11.54
N THR A 183 5.13 13.40 12.79
CA THR A 183 5.79 14.67 13.10
C THR A 183 7.23 14.69 12.61
N ARG A 184 8.00 13.62 12.86
CA ARG A 184 9.39 13.52 12.37
C ARG A 184 9.46 13.56 10.85
N ALA A 185 8.60 12.82 10.16
CA ALA A 185 8.59 12.74 8.70
C ALA A 185 8.24 14.11 8.08
N VAL A 186 7.23 14.80 8.61
CA VAL A 186 6.85 16.17 8.18
C VAL A 186 7.98 17.16 8.42
N LEU A 187 8.62 17.15 9.60
CA LEU A 187 9.73 18.05 9.91
C LEU A 187 10.97 17.81 9.02
N ARG A 188 11.16 16.57 8.57
CA ARG A 188 12.24 16.18 7.63
C ARG A 188 11.86 16.35 6.16
N ARG A 189 10.64 16.79 5.87
CA ARG A 189 10.08 16.85 4.50
C ARG A 189 10.06 15.49 3.78
N ASP A 190 10.03 14.40 4.54
CA ASP A 190 9.76 13.07 4.00
C ASP A 190 8.24 12.88 3.89
N PHE A 191 7.67 13.53 2.89
CA PHE A 191 6.21 13.59 2.71
C PHE A 191 5.60 12.25 2.30
N VAL A 192 6.37 11.40 1.62
CA VAL A 192 5.94 10.04 1.27
C VAL A 192 5.75 9.19 2.53
N THR A 193 6.73 9.17 3.43
CA THR A 193 6.58 8.46 4.71
C THR A 193 5.48 9.09 5.57
N ALA A 194 5.38 10.42 5.59
CA ALA A 194 4.34 11.11 6.35
C ALA A 194 2.93 10.74 5.87
N ALA A 195 2.67 10.75 4.55
CA ALA A 195 1.36 10.41 4.00
C ALA A 195 0.95 8.96 4.31
N ARG A 196 1.87 8.00 4.20
CA ARG A 196 1.64 6.60 4.58
C ARG A 196 1.24 6.44 6.05
N LEU A 197 1.83 7.22 6.94
CA LEU A 197 1.50 7.20 8.37
C LEU A 197 0.19 7.93 8.69
N ILE A 198 -0.08 9.05 8.01
CA ILE A 198 -1.34 9.79 8.11
C ILE A 198 -2.51 8.92 7.65
N ARG A 199 -2.31 8.08 6.64
CA ARG A 199 -3.31 7.12 6.19
C ARG A 199 -3.78 6.17 7.30
N TRP A 200 -2.88 5.71 8.16
CA TRP A 200 -3.25 4.95 9.35
C TRP A 200 -4.07 5.78 10.35
N MET A 201 -3.71 7.05 10.57
CA MET A 201 -4.50 7.96 11.40
C MET A 201 -5.89 8.22 10.82
N ALA A 202 -5.99 8.35 9.49
CA ALA A 202 -7.25 8.53 8.78
C ALA A 202 -8.17 7.32 8.97
N LEU A 203 -7.66 6.10 8.75
CA LEU A 203 -8.42 4.87 9.01
C LEU A 203 -8.81 4.75 10.49
N SER A 204 -7.90 5.08 11.41
CA SER A 204 -8.18 5.03 12.84
C SER A 204 -9.26 6.04 13.25
N SER A 205 -9.22 7.24 12.68
CA SER A 205 -10.23 8.30 12.88
C SER A 205 -11.61 7.90 12.33
N SER A 206 -11.65 7.27 11.15
CA SER A 206 -12.91 6.77 10.58
C SER A 206 -13.54 5.65 11.42
N ASN A 207 -12.75 5.01 12.31
CA ASN A 207 -13.20 4.02 13.29
C ASN A 207 -13.43 4.63 14.69
N GLY A 208 -13.45 5.95 14.83
CA GLY A 208 -13.76 6.64 16.08
C GLY A 208 -12.63 6.65 17.12
N VAL A 209 -11.42 6.23 16.75
CA VAL A 209 -10.26 6.29 17.66
C VAL A 209 -9.76 7.73 17.76
N ARG A 210 -9.60 8.23 18.98
CA ARG A 210 -9.06 9.58 19.22
C ARG A 210 -7.61 9.69 18.77
N GLN A 211 -7.33 10.73 17.99
CA GLN A 211 -5.99 10.96 17.48
C GLN A 211 -5.22 12.00 18.31
N PRO A 212 -3.91 11.83 18.49
CA PRO A 212 -3.05 12.83 19.13
C PRO A 212 -2.69 14.00 18.20
N LEU A 213 -2.86 13.83 16.88
CA LEU A 213 -2.68 14.86 15.86
C LEU A 213 -3.94 14.91 15.00
N ASP A 214 -4.27 16.09 14.46
CA ASP A 214 -5.38 16.22 13.52
C ASP A 214 -4.95 15.74 12.12
N PRO A 215 -5.47 14.59 11.63
CA PRO A 215 -5.09 14.05 10.33
C PRO A 215 -5.58 14.93 9.17
N VAL A 216 -6.67 15.69 9.32
CA VAL A 216 -7.20 16.57 8.26
C VAL A 216 -6.20 17.70 7.99
N LEU A 217 -5.71 18.36 9.03
CA LEU A 217 -4.70 19.42 8.91
C LEU A 217 -3.38 18.90 8.33
N LEU A 218 -2.99 17.66 8.69
CA LEU A 218 -1.79 17.03 8.18
C LEU A 218 -1.91 16.70 6.68
N VAL A 219 -3.05 16.16 6.24
CA VAL A 219 -3.34 15.93 4.81
C VAL A 219 -3.25 17.23 4.01
N GLU A 220 -3.94 18.30 4.46
CA GLU A 220 -3.90 19.59 3.75
C GLU A 220 -2.50 20.19 3.71
N ARG A 221 -1.75 20.10 4.81
CA ARG A 221 -0.35 20.56 4.83
C ARG A 221 0.49 19.83 3.78
N ILE A 222 0.40 18.51 3.71
CA ILE A 222 1.19 17.76 2.72
C ILE A 222 0.69 18.02 1.30
N ARG A 223 -0.62 18.19 1.08
CA ARG A 223 -1.15 18.59 -0.23
C ARG A 223 -0.49 19.87 -0.75
N LEU A 224 -0.28 20.85 0.13
CA LEU A 224 0.31 22.14 -0.23
C LEU A 224 1.84 22.10 -0.44
N TYR A 225 2.56 21.17 0.20
CA TYR A 225 4.04 21.18 0.22
C TYR A 225 4.70 19.89 -0.31
N GLY A 226 3.93 18.84 -0.57
CA GLY A 226 4.40 17.47 -0.77
C GLY A 226 4.94 17.12 -2.15
N GLY A 227 4.67 17.95 -3.16
CA GLY A 227 4.97 17.67 -4.56
C GLY A 227 3.91 16.78 -5.23
N THR A 228 4.20 16.31 -6.44
CA THR A 228 3.22 15.71 -7.37
C THR A 228 3.43 14.22 -7.66
N GLY A 229 4.17 13.50 -6.80
CA GLY A 229 4.44 12.07 -7.05
C GLY A 229 3.19 11.19 -6.92
N SER A 230 2.93 10.31 -7.89
CA SER A 230 1.74 9.46 -8.00
C SER A 230 1.41 8.70 -6.71
N ARG A 231 2.42 8.09 -6.06
CA ARG A 231 2.22 7.34 -4.80
C ARG A 231 1.85 8.24 -3.63
N LEU A 232 2.48 9.41 -3.55
CA LEU A 232 2.14 10.39 -2.52
C LEU A 232 0.69 10.86 -2.71
N ALA A 233 0.32 11.19 -3.95
CA ALA A 233 -1.03 11.60 -4.30
C ALA A 233 -2.05 10.51 -3.96
N LEU A 234 -1.75 9.24 -4.24
CA LEU A 234 -2.59 8.10 -3.90
C LEU A 234 -2.79 7.97 -2.38
N ASP A 235 -1.72 8.00 -1.58
CA ASP A 235 -1.81 7.91 -0.11
C ASP A 235 -2.65 9.06 0.47
N LEU A 236 -2.50 10.28 -0.07
CA LEU A 236 -3.31 11.43 0.33
C LEU A 236 -4.77 11.27 -0.10
N ALA A 237 -5.06 10.83 -1.33
CA ALA A 237 -6.42 10.62 -1.80
C ALA A 237 -7.17 9.60 -0.94
N ILE A 238 -6.53 8.48 -0.63
CA ILE A 238 -7.11 7.46 0.27
C ILE A 238 -7.37 8.06 1.66
N SER A 239 -6.42 8.81 2.21
CA SER A 239 -6.58 9.48 3.50
C SER A 239 -7.76 10.47 3.50
N ARG A 240 -7.93 11.25 2.42
CA ARG A 240 -9.05 12.19 2.25
C ARG A 240 -10.40 11.49 2.25
N VAL A 241 -10.53 10.40 1.49
CA VAL A 241 -11.78 9.62 1.43
C VAL A 241 -12.12 9.04 2.79
N LEU A 242 -11.13 8.46 3.50
CA LEU A 242 -11.31 7.94 4.86
C LEU A 242 -11.77 9.02 5.85
N LEU A 243 -11.25 10.24 5.70
CA LEU A 243 -11.61 11.41 6.52
C LEU A 243 -12.88 12.11 6.05
N ARG A 244 -13.52 11.65 4.97
CA ARG A 244 -14.69 12.29 4.32
C ARG A 244 -14.43 13.77 4.01
N MET A 245 -13.22 14.06 3.54
CA MET A 245 -12.88 15.38 3.02
C MET A 245 -13.46 15.54 1.62
N GLU A 246 -13.91 16.75 1.29
CA GLU A 246 -14.38 17.08 -0.06
C GLU A 246 -13.30 16.79 -1.12
N PRO A 247 -13.68 16.48 -2.38
CA PRO A 247 -12.74 16.38 -3.49
C PRO A 247 -11.90 17.67 -3.61
N ALA A 248 -10.62 17.53 -3.96
CA ALA A 248 -9.70 18.65 -4.12
C ALA A 248 -9.97 19.43 -5.41
#